data_AF-A0A7V9LWB5-F1
#
_entry.id   AF-A0A7V9LWB5-F1
#
_cell.length_a   1.000
_cell.length_b   1.000
_cell.length_c   1.000
_cell.angle_alpha   90.00
_cell.angle_beta   90.00
_cell.angle_gamma   90.00
#
_symmetry.space_group_name_H-M   'P 1'
#
loop_
_entity.id
_entity.type
_entity.pdbx_description
1 polymer ?
#
loop_
_entity_poly.entity_id
_entity_poly.type
_entity_poly.pdbx_seq_one_letter_code
_entity_poly.pdbx_strand_id
1 'polypeptide(L)'
;MPMDLEQQILKVLRGMKTGDRPATVGDLSRRLGVSSQIIMGCTRQMVQSGTAQPSMIMVKGVETMHGLLGQPAATSESAAPVA
;
A
#
# COMPACT_ATOMS: atom_id res chain seq x y z
N MET A 1 -6.83 -15.17 -10.08
CA MET A 1 -5.61 -14.51 -10.58
C MET A 1 -5.18 -13.44 -9.58
N PRO A 2 -4.38 -13.76 -8.55
CA PRO A 2 -3.94 -12.80 -7.54
C PRO A 2 -3.01 -11.70 -8.09
N MET A 3 -2.25 -11.99 -9.16
CA MET A 3 -1.32 -11.02 -9.76
C MET A 3 -2.00 -9.79 -10.35
N ASP A 4 -3.23 -9.91 -10.85
CA ASP A 4 -3.93 -8.78 -11.46
C ASP A 4 -4.34 -7.75 -10.40
N LEU A 5 -4.81 -8.24 -9.24
CA LEU A 5 -5.22 -7.39 -8.12
C LEU A 5 -4.02 -6.67 -7.49
N GLU A 6 -2.90 -7.36 -7.33
CA GLU A 6 -1.66 -6.77 -6.82
C GLU A 6 -1.19 -5.59 -7.70
N GLN A 7 -1.16 -5.80 -9.03
CA GLN A 7 -0.76 -4.75 -9.97
C GLN A 7 -1.75 -3.57 -9.97
N GLN A 8 -3.05 -3.83 -9.85
CA GLN A 8 -4.05 -2.78 -9.71
C GLN A 8 -3.86 -1.97 -8.42
N ILE A 9 -3.58 -2.62 -7.29
CA ILE A 9 -3.28 -1.94 -6.02
C ILE A 9 -2.01 -1.10 -6.16
N LEU A 10 -0.93 -1.65 -6.73
CA LEU A 10 0.31 -0.92 -6.97
C LEU A 10 0.09 0.29 -7.88
N LYS A 11 -0.74 0.16 -8.92
CA LYS A 11 -1.10 1.29 -9.79
C LYS A 11 -1.79 2.40 -9.01
N VAL A 12 -2.68 2.06 -8.08
CA VAL A 12 -3.30 3.03 -7.18
C VAL A 12 -2.25 3.70 -6.30
N LEU A 13 -1.36 2.92 -5.68
CA LEU A 13 -0.32 3.45 -4.78
C LEU A 13 0.70 4.35 -5.49
N ARG A 14 1.07 4.04 -6.74
CA ARG A 14 1.96 4.89 -7.56
C ARG A 14 1.31 6.19 -7.99
N GLY A 15 -0.02 6.23 -8.06
CA GLY A 15 -0.79 7.44 -8.35
C GLY A 15 -0.91 8.40 -7.17
N MET A 16 -0.51 7.98 -5.96
CA MET A 16 -0.56 8.79 -4.75
C MET A 16 0.74 9.58 -4.58
N LYS A 17 0.64 10.83 -4.16
CA LYS A 17 1.82 11.67 -3.91
C LYS A 17 2.36 11.42 -2.51
N THR A 18 3.65 11.67 -2.32
CA THR A 18 4.26 11.68 -0.99
C THR A 18 3.56 12.72 -0.12
N GLY A 19 2.89 12.25 0.95
CA GLY A 19 2.06 13.10 1.82
C GLY A 19 0.54 12.94 1.62
N ASP A 20 0.08 12.20 0.60
CA ASP A 20 -1.32 11.80 0.51
C ASP A 20 -1.71 10.88 1.68
N ARG A 21 -3.00 10.93 2.05
CA ARG A 21 -3.55 10.01 3.06
C ARG A 21 -3.34 8.57 2.59
N PRO A 22 -2.97 7.63 3.49
CA PRO A 22 -2.77 6.23 3.13
C PRO A 22 -4.00 5.61 2.47
N ALA A 23 -3.76 4.69 1.53
CA ALA A 23 -4.82 3.97 0.84
C ALA A 23 -5.38 2.91 1.78
N THR A 24 -6.47 3.27 2.45
CA THR A 24 -7.18 2.36 3.36
C THR A 24 -7.72 1.17 2.57
N VAL A 25 -7.86 0.01 3.24
CA VAL A 25 -8.49 -1.18 2.63
C VAL A 25 -9.90 -0.86 2.10
N GLY A 26 -10.63 0.03 2.79
CA GLY A 26 -11.96 0.48 2.36
C GLY A 26 -11.93 1.37 1.11
N ASP A 27 -10.89 2.18 0.93
CA ASP A 27 -10.72 3.00 -0.29
C ASP A 27 -10.35 2.12 -1.48
N LEU A 28 -9.39 1.21 -1.32
CA LEU A 28 -8.99 0.24 -2.33
C LEU A 28 -10.17 -0.66 -2.76
N SER A 29 -10.96 -1.12 -1.80
CA SER A 29 -12.18 -1.91 -2.03
C SER A 29 -13.19 -1.17 -2.92
N ARG A 30 -13.46 0.11 -2.62
CA ARG A 30 -14.37 0.95 -3.43
C ARG A 30 -13.82 1.26 -4.82
N ARG A 31 -12.53 1.57 -4.93
CA ARG A 31 -11.89 1.93 -6.20
C ARG A 31 -11.78 0.76 -7.16
N LEU A 32 -11.50 -0.43 -6.65
CA LEU A 32 -11.28 -1.63 -7.45
C LEU A 32 -12.55 -2.47 -7.61
N GLY A 33 -13.62 -2.15 -6.87
CA GLY A 33 -14.87 -2.93 -6.88
C GLY A 33 -14.71 -4.33 -6.28
N VAL A 34 -13.74 -4.50 -5.39
CA VAL A 34 -13.37 -5.81 -4.80
C VAL A 34 -13.67 -5.81 -3.31
N SER A 35 -14.15 -6.93 -2.77
CA SER A 35 -14.42 -7.07 -1.33
C SER A 35 -13.21 -6.71 -0.47
N SER A 36 -13.46 -5.97 0.61
CA SER A 36 -12.45 -5.56 1.59
C SER A 36 -11.68 -6.75 2.19
N GLN A 37 -12.28 -7.93 2.27
CA GLN A 37 -11.59 -9.15 2.75
C GLN A 37 -10.54 -9.63 1.74
N ILE A 38 -10.84 -9.57 0.45
CA ILE A 38 -9.90 -9.95 -0.62
C ILE A 38 -8.77 -8.94 -0.69
N ILE A 39 -9.10 -7.64 -0.62
CA ILE A 39 -8.10 -6.57 -0.55
C ILE A 39 -7.20 -6.80 0.66
N MET A 40 -7.73 -7.01 1.86
CA MET A 40 -6.95 -7.24 3.08
C MET A 40 -6.00 -8.45 2.94
N GLY A 41 -6.47 -9.54 2.33
CA GLY A 41 -5.63 -10.71 2.04
C GLY A 41 -4.47 -10.36 1.12
N CYS A 42 -4.77 -9.67 0.02
CA CYS A 42 -3.77 -9.24 -0.96
C CYS A 42 -2.76 -8.24 -0.36
N THR A 43 -3.22 -7.21 0.34
CA THR A 43 -2.34 -6.22 0.99
C THR A 43 -1.44 -6.86 2.04
N ARG A 44 -1.94 -7.85 2.80
CA ARG A 44 -1.11 -8.61 3.75
C ARG A 44 -0.02 -9.40 3.03
N GLN A 45 -0.34 -10.06 1.91
CA GLN A 45 0.65 -10.78 1.11
C GLN A 45 1.70 -9.82 0.52
N MET A 46 1.29 -8.66 0.00
CA MET A 46 2.21 -7.64 -0.53
C MET A 46 3.16 -7.07 0.52
N VAL A 47 2.69 -6.94 1.77
CA VAL A 47 3.53 -6.51 2.90
C VAL A 47 4.52 -7.62 3.28
N GLN A 48 4.06 -8.88 3.33
CA GLN A 48 4.92 -10.03 3.62
C GLN A 48 6.00 -10.25 2.55
N SER A 49 5.70 -9.97 1.29
CA SER A 49 6.66 -10.05 0.19
C SER A 49 7.57 -8.82 0.07
N GLY A 50 7.34 -7.77 0.87
CA GLY A 50 8.08 -6.52 0.82
C GLY A 50 7.73 -5.62 -0.38
N THR A 51 6.69 -5.94 -1.15
CA THR A 51 6.28 -5.16 -2.33
C THR A 51 5.60 -3.84 -1.96
N ALA A 52 4.98 -3.76 -0.78
CA ALA A 52 4.32 -2.55 -0.28
C ALA A 52 4.53 -2.34 1.23
N GLN A 53 4.45 -1.09 1.67
CA GLN A 53 4.54 -0.75 3.09
C GLN A 53 3.15 -0.67 3.73
N PRO A 54 2.97 -1.27 4.92
CA PRO A 54 1.69 -1.23 5.62
C PRO A 54 1.47 0.16 6.25
N SER A 55 0.22 0.62 6.19
CA SER A 55 -0.25 1.72 7.03
C SER A 55 -0.87 1.13 8.30
N MET A 56 -0.18 1.31 9.41
CA MET A 56 -0.60 0.82 10.73
C MET A 56 -1.29 1.94 11.50
N ILE A 57 -2.37 1.61 12.20
CA ILE A 57 -3.06 2.51 13.13
C ILE A 57 -3.26 1.81 14.47
N MET A 58 -3.42 2.59 15.54
CA MET A 58 -3.81 2.06 16.84
C MET A 58 -5.33 2.00 16.95
N VAL A 59 -5.88 0.79 17.06
CA VAL A 59 -7.31 0.57 17.34
C VAL A 59 -7.44 -0.04 18.72
N LYS A 60 -8.01 0.72 19.66
CA LYS A 60 -8.22 0.26 21.06
C LYS A 60 -6.94 -0.29 21.72
N GLY A 61 -5.79 0.34 21.46
CA GLY A 61 -4.51 -0.11 22.02
C GLY A 61 -3.81 -1.22 21.22
N VAL A 62 -4.40 -1.69 20.12
CA VAL A 62 -3.82 -2.75 19.29
C VAL A 62 -3.38 -2.18 17.94
N GLU A 63 -2.13 -2.40 17.58
CA GLU A 63 -1.60 -2.03 16.28
C GLU A 63 -2.26 -2.86 15.19
N THR A 64 -2.98 -2.20 14.29
CA THR A 64 -3.80 -2.83 13.26
C THR A 64 -3.47 -2.25 11.89
N MET A 65 -3.28 -3.13 10.91
CA MET A 65 -3.12 -2.73 9.52
C MET A 65 -4.45 -2.14 9.00
N HIS A 66 -4.41 -0.88 8.61
CA HIS A 66 -5.56 -0.17 8.07
C HIS A 66 -5.55 -0.10 6.54
N GLY A 67 -4.36 -0.16 5.94
CA GLY A 67 -4.17 0.03 4.51
C GLY A 67 -2.72 -0.08 4.10
N LEU A 68 -2.40 0.51 2.95
CA LEU A 68 -1.05 0.62 2.44
C LEU A 68 -0.64 2.09 2.33
N LEU A 69 0.63 2.35 2.60
CA LEU A 69 1.22 3.66 2.32
C LEU A 69 1.37 3.82 0.81
N GLY A 70 1.20 5.04 0.32
CA GLY A 70 1.64 5.38 -1.04
C GLY A 70 3.12 5.02 -1.16
N GLN A 71 3.53 4.42 -2.27
CA GLN A 71 4.95 4.20 -2.48
C GLN A 71 5.61 5.58 -2.58
N PRO A 72 6.76 5.80 -1.93
CA PRO A 72 7.58 6.93 -2.33
C PRO A 72 7.76 6.77 -3.84
N ALA A 73 7.31 7.75 -4.63
CA ALA A 73 7.71 7.84 -6.02
C ALA A 73 9.21 7.60 -5.99
N ALA A 74 9.70 6.58 -6.70
CA ALA A 74 11.10 6.21 -6.64
C ALA A 74 11.92 7.48 -6.89
N THR A 75 12.38 8.11 -5.81
CA THR A 75 13.31 9.22 -5.92
C THR A 75 14.55 8.49 -6.36
N SER A 76 14.83 8.55 -7.65
CA SER A 76 16.17 8.36 -8.16
C SER A 76 17.05 9.46 -7.55
N GLU A 77 17.35 9.33 -6.27
CA GLU A 77 18.53 9.89 -5.63
C GLU A 77 19.22 8.71 -4.97
N SER A 78 19.84 7.90 -5.84
CA SER A 78 21.19 7.46 -5.58
C SER A 78 22.05 8.73 -5.46
N ALA A 79 21.97 9.42 -4.33
CA ALA A 79 22.96 10.41 -3.95
C ALA A 79 24.25 9.63 -3.71
N ALA A 80 25.09 9.64 -4.74
CA ALA A 80 26.43 9.09 -4.71
C ALA A 80 27.22 9.66 -3.50
N PRO A 81 28.11 8.86 -2.89
CA PRO A 81 29.07 9.42 -1.94
C PRO A 81 30.04 10.29 -2.75
N VAL A 82 29.96 11.61 -2.58
CA VAL A 82 31.07 12.48 -2.99
C VAL A 82 32.11 12.46 -1.86
N ALA A 83 33.28 11.94 -2.23
CA ALA A 83 34.49 11.84 -1.42
C ALA A 83 35.09 13.21 -1.09
#